data_AF-A0A2V4VLI7-F1
#
_entry.id   AF-A0A2V4VLI7-F1
#
_cell.length_a   1.000
_cell.length_b   1.000
_cell.length_c   1.000
_cell.angle_alpha   90.00
_cell.angle_beta   90.00
_cell.angle_gamma   90.00
#
_symmetry.space_group_name_H-M   'P 1'
#
loop_
_entity.id
_entity.type
_entity.pdbx_description
1 polymer ?
#
loop_
_entity_poly.entity_id
_entity_poly.type
_entity_poly.pdbx_seq_one_letter_code
_entity_poly.pdbx_strand_id
1 'polypeptide(L)'
;MNDECIKQLVGAVSLEQYVVQGTFQRCLSADVQITLEQAKAQADEIWSVRKEELEVISFDYEGYTVNMTFQTDGLLLFDSVDIWAKEGGGTTTGSSKPGALETLEGWQHYAENEGMQLEGFDIGDEQVYLLPSAVTLHYLKQENKWRLVKVAGAYRSVEQVRDRLQNIANARM
;
A
#
# COMPACT_ATOMS: atom_id res chain seq x y z
N MET A 1 -24.72 4.31 -15.14
CA MET A 1 -23.46 3.94 -14.46
C MET A 1 -23.87 3.54 -13.06
N ASN A 2 -23.51 2.35 -12.60
CA ASN A 2 -23.64 2.03 -11.18
C ASN A 2 -22.66 2.95 -10.45
N ASP A 3 -23.16 3.83 -9.59
CA ASP A 3 -22.33 4.59 -8.67
C ASP A 3 -21.85 3.63 -7.56
N GLU A 4 -20.95 2.71 -7.92
CA GLU A 4 -20.33 1.84 -6.94
C GLU A 4 -19.47 2.70 -5.99
N CYS A 5 -19.64 2.45 -4.71
CA CYS A 5 -18.89 3.15 -3.68
C CYS A 5 -17.43 2.68 -3.71
N ILE A 6 -16.56 3.41 -4.42
CA ILE A 6 -15.11 3.18 -4.49
C ILE A 6 -14.51 2.96 -3.09
N LYS A 7 -14.91 3.75 -2.08
CA LYS A 7 -14.43 3.55 -0.71
C LYS A 7 -14.79 2.16 -0.16
N GLN A 8 -16.00 1.65 -0.44
CA GLN A 8 -16.37 0.30 -0.02
C GLN A 8 -15.63 -0.79 -0.81
N LEU A 9 -15.45 -0.59 -2.12
CA LEU A 9 -14.71 -1.51 -2.97
C LEU A 9 -13.24 -1.63 -2.54
N VAL A 10 -12.59 -0.50 -2.29
CA VAL A 10 -11.22 -0.42 -1.78
C VAL A 10 -11.12 -1.07 -0.40
N GLY A 11 -12.06 -0.77 0.51
CA GLY A 11 -12.10 -1.39 1.83
C GLY A 11 -12.41 -2.89 1.85
N ALA A 12 -12.91 -3.45 0.73
CA ALA A 12 -13.15 -4.87 0.59
C ALA A 12 -11.93 -5.66 0.08
N VAL A 13 -10.91 -4.96 -0.47
CA VAL A 13 -9.66 -5.58 -0.91
C VAL A 13 -8.81 -5.94 0.30
N SER A 14 -8.44 -7.21 0.41
CA SER A 14 -7.53 -7.65 1.47
C SER A 14 -6.10 -7.21 1.20
N LEU A 15 -5.28 -7.12 2.25
CA LEU A 15 -3.87 -6.78 2.09
C LEU A 15 -3.11 -7.83 1.28
N GLU A 16 -3.45 -9.12 1.43
CA GLU A 16 -2.92 -10.23 0.63
C GLU A 16 -3.23 -10.04 -0.86
N GLN A 17 -4.49 -9.73 -1.19
CA GLN A 17 -4.88 -9.47 -2.57
C GLN A 17 -4.13 -8.27 -3.14
N TYR A 18 -4.00 -7.20 -2.34
CA TYR A 18 -3.27 -6.00 -2.74
C TYR A 18 -1.80 -6.29 -3.06
N VAL A 19 -1.10 -7.01 -2.19
CA VAL A 19 0.31 -7.32 -2.44
C VAL A 19 0.53 -8.25 -3.63
N VAL A 20 -0.40 -9.18 -3.90
CA VAL A 20 -0.31 -10.09 -5.05
C VAL A 20 -0.53 -9.31 -6.35
N GLN A 21 -1.55 -8.45 -6.39
CA GLN A 21 -1.98 -7.76 -7.62
C GLN A 21 -1.16 -6.49 -7.91
N GLY A 22 -0.63 -5.86 -6.88
CA GLY A 22 0.33 -4.77 -6.97
C GLY A 22 -0.27 -3.35 -6.85
N THR A 23 -1.55 -3.17 -7.19
CA THR A 23 -2.28 -1.90 -7.06
C THR A 23 -3.75 -2.15 -6.79
N PHE A 24 -4.47 -1.20 -6.19
CA PHE A 24 -5.91 -1.36 -5.93
C PHE A 24 -6.70 -1.51 -7.22
N GLN A 25 -6.33 -0.77 -8.27
CA GLN A 25 -6.97 -0.87 -9.58
C GLN A 25 -6.92 -2.29 -10.17
N ARG A 26 -5.86 -3.06 -9.88
CA ARG A 26 -5.73 -4.47 -10.33
C ARG A 26 -6.47 -5.46 -9.43
N CYS A 27 -6.84 -5.06 -8.21
CA CYS A 27 -7.66 -5.88 -7.33
C CYS A 27 -9.16 -5.84 -7.70
N LEU A 28 -9.60 -4.82 -8.43
CA LEU A 28 -10.99 -4.65 -8.85
C LEU A 28 -11.29 -5.40 -10.15
N SER A 29 -12.56 -5.66 -10.41
CA SER A 29 -13.04 -6.22 -11.67
C SER A 29 -12.65 -5.33 -12.86
N ALA A 30 -12.43 -5.93 -14.03
CA ALA A 30 -11.94 -5.21 -15.22
C ALA A 30 -12.87 -4.10 -15.74
N ASP A 31 -14.15 -4.13 -15.36
CA ASP A 31 -15.17 -3.13 -15.66
C ASP A 31 -15.21 -1.97 -14.66
N VAL A 32 -14.47 -2.07 -13.55
CA VAL A 32 -14.40 -1.05 -12.51
C VAL A 32 -13.11 -0.25 -12.66
N GLN A 33 -13.26 1.05 -12.93
CA GLN A 33 -12.14 1.99 -12.98
C GLN A 33 -12.25 2.98 -11.83
N ILE A 34 -11.16 3.14 -11.07
CA ILE A 34 -11.06 4.17 -10.05
C ILE A 34 -10.72 5.49 -10.75
N THR A 35 -11.68 6.40 -10.82
CA THR A 35 -11.48 7.74 -11.37
C THR A 35 -11.22 8.75 -10.27
N LEU A 36 -10.48 9.83 -10.60
CA LEU A 36 -10.24 10.93 -9.67
C LEU A 36 -11.55 11.56 -9.17
N GLU A 37 -12.53 11.78 -10.05
CA GLU A 37 -13.82 12.37 -9.68
C GLU A 37 -14.57 11.51 -8.65
N GLN A 38 -14.65 10.19 -8.90
CA GLN A 38 -15.30 9.26 -7.97
C GLN A 38 -14.55 9.15 -6.65
N ALA A 39 -13.21 9.12 -6.69
CA ALA A 39 -12.40 9.04 -5.50
C ALA A 39 -12.58 10.29 -4.62
N LYS A 40 -12.53 11.49 -5.22
CA LYS A 40 -12.75 12.77 -4.51
C LYS A 40 -14.14 12.86 -3.87
N ALA A 41 -15.17 12.36 -4.55
CA ALA A 41 -16.54 12.41 -4.05
C ALA A 41 -16.74 11.61 -2.75
N GLN A 42 -15.85 10.65 -2.44
CA GLN A 42 -15.95 9.71 -1.32
C GLN A 42 -14.78 9.81 -0.34
N ALA A 43 -13.88 10.77 -0.55
CA ALA A 43 -12.64 10.93 0.21
C ALA A 43 -12.90 11.40 1.64
N ASP A 44 -12.10 10.92 2.59
CA ASP A 44 -12.03 11.52 3.92
C ASP A 44 -11.10 12.74 3.92
N GLU A 45 -10.00 12.66 3.17
CA GLU A 45 -9.07 13.77 2.98
C GLU A 45 -8.59 13.88 1.52
N ILE A 46 -8.29 15.12 1.12
CA ILE A 46 -7.77 15.45 -0.21
C ILE A 46 -6.59 16.41 -0.04
N TRP A 47 -5.43 16.03 -0.56
CA TRP A 47 -4.21 16.83 -0.52
C TRP A 47 -3.74 17.17 -1.93
N SER A 48 -3.66 18.46 -2.28
CA SER A 48 -3.17 18.89 -3.59
C SER A 48 -1.71 19.36 -3.52
N VAL A 49 -0.84 18.75 -4.30
CA VAL A 49 0.56 19.17 -4.46
C VAL A 49 0.68 19.97 -5.76
N ARG A 50 0.43 21.29 -5.66
CA ARG A 50 0.24 22.17 -6.83
C ARG A 50 1.41 22.21 -7.81
N LYS A 51 2.65 22.08 -7.32
CA LYS A 51 3.85 22.21 -8.16
C LYS A 51 4.07 20.95 -9.02
N GLU A 52 3.66 19.80 -8.52
CA GLU A 52 3.78 18.49 -9.16
C GLU A 52 2.50 18.09 -9.90
N GLU A 53 1.45 18.92 -9.86
CA GLU A 53 0.13 18.65 -10.44
C GLU A 53 -0.46 17.32 -9.96
N LEU A 54 -0.33 17.07 -8.64
CA LEU A 54 -0.81 15.85 -8.00
C LEU A 54 -1.96 16.13 -7.03
N GLU A 55 -2.89 15.17 -6.94
CA GLU A 55 -3.87 15.07 -5.87
C GLU A 55 -3.75 13.71 -5.17
N VAL A 56 -3.60 13.73 -3.85
CA VAL A 56 -3.64 12.54 -3.01
C VAL A 56 -5.02 12.46 -2.36
N ILE A 57 -5.70 11.35 -2.62
CA ILE A 57 -7.03 11.05 -2.08
C ILE A 57 -6.87 9.98 -1.01
N SER A 58 -7.40 10.25 0.19
CA SER A 58 -7.27 9.35 1.33
C SER A 58 -8.63 8.79 1.73
N PHE A 59 -8.65 7.47 1.97
CA PHE A 59 -9.78 6.74 2.53
C PHE A 59 -9.37 6.13 3.88
N ASP A 60 -10.02 6.57 4.94
CA ASP A 60 -9.74 6.12 6.30
C ASP A 60 -10.60 4.92 6.67
N TYR A 61 -9.92 3.94 7.26
CA TYR A 61 -10.50 2.74 7.82
C TYR A 61 -10.00 2.53 9.25
N GLU A 62 -10.57 1.57 9.95
CA GLU A 62 -10.11 1.27 11.29
C GLU A 62 -8.70 0.64 11.27
N GLY A 63 -7.70 1.41 11.67
CA GLY A 63 -6.31 0.96 11.81
C GLY A 63 -5.42 1.19 10.57
N TYR A 64 -5.97 1.75 9.48
CA TYR A 64 -5.21 2.06 8.28
C TYR A 64 -5.89 3.11 7.40
N THR A 65 -5.10 3.77 6.56
CA THR A 65 -5.57 4.68 5.50
C THR A 65 -5.07 4.17 4.16
N VAL A 66 -5.94 4.19 3.15
CA VAL A 66 -5.54 4.00 1.76
C VAL A 66 -5.35 5.37 1.12
N ASN A 67 -4.16 5.60 0.55
CA ASN A 67 -3.84 6.81 -0.19
C ASN A 67 -3.73 6.47 -1.67
N MET A 68 -4.38 7.26 -2.52
CA MET A 68 -4.31 7.16 -3.98
C MET A 68 -3.82 8.47 -4.56
N THR A 69 -2.71 8.44 -5.28
CA THR A 69 -2.10 9.62 -5.88
C THR A 69 -2.45 9.67 -7.36
N PHE A 70 -3.15 10.73 -7.77
CA PHE A 70 -3.51 11.02 -9.15
C PHE A 70 -2.72 12.21 -9.68
N GLN A 71 -2.46 12.21 -10.98
CA GLN A 71 -2.27 13.48 -11.69
C GLN A 71 -3.59 14.24 -11.76
N THR A 72 -3.54 15.57 -11.82
CA THR A 72 -4.74 16.41 -11.90
C THR A 72 -5.57 16.19 -13.17
N ASP A 73 -5.04 15.50 -14.18
CA ASP A 73 -5.76 15.08 -15.39
C ASP A 73 -6.56 13.77 -15.21
N GLY A 74 -6.43 13.14 -14.03
CA GLY A 74 -7.17 11.93 -13.65
C GLY A 74 -6.39 10.63 -13.75
N LEU A 75 -5.12 10.64 -14.18
CA LEU A 75 -4.30 9.42 -14.19
C LEU A 75 -3.93 8.99 -12.77
N LEU A 76 -4.35 7.78 -12.36
CA LEU A 76 -3.87 7.15 -11.12
C LEU A 76 -2.40 6.76 -11.29
N LEU A 77 -1.53 7.37 -10.49
CA LEU A 77 -0.09 7.13 -10.53
C LEU A 77 0.34 6.02 -9.58
N PHE A 78 -0.01 6.07 -8.31
CA PHE A 78 0.35 5.02 -7.35
C PHE A 78 -0.58 5.08 -6.15
N ASP A 79 -0.65 3.98 -5.42
CA ASP A 79 -1.46 3.84 -4.23
C ASP A 79 -0.65 3.21 -3.10
N SER A 80 -1.10 3.42 -1.86
CA SER A 80 -0.45 2.85 -0.69
C SER A 80 -1.42 2.69 0.47
N VAL A 81 -1.09 1.81 1.39
CA VAL A 81 -1.77 1.61 2.67
C VAL A 81 -0.82 2.06 3.77
N ASP A 82 -1.21 3.07 4.54
CA ASP A 82 -0.51 3.46 5.78
C ASP A 82 -1.21 2.79 6.97
N ILE A 83 -0.44 2.13 7.83
CA ILE A 83 -0.96 1.24 8.88
C ILE A 83 -0.53 1.76 10.24
N TRP A 84 -1.48 1.85 11.18
CA TRP A 84 -1.19 2.13 12.58
C TRP A 84 -1.83 1.06 13.46
N ALA A 85 -0.99 0.34 14.21
CA ALA A 85 -1.48 -0.62 15.18
C ALA A 85 -2.22 0.12 16.31
N LYS A 86 -3.46 -0.28 16.63
CA LYS A 86 -4.05 0.08 17.92
C LYS A 86 -3.32 -0.71 19.01
N GLU A 87 -2.77 -0.01 20.01
CA GLU A 87 -2.33 -0.66 21.24
C GLU A 87 -3.54 -1.35 21.90
N GLY A 88 -3.49 -2.68 22.01
CA GLY A 88 -4.47 -3.46 22.77
C GLY A 88 -5.64 -4.01 21.95
N GLY A 89 -5.51 -5.27 21.53
CA GLY A 89 -6.57 -6.27 21.39
C GLY A 89 -7.89 -5.87 20.73
N GLY A 90 -8.09 -6.28 19.48
CA GLY A 90 -9.42 -6.39 18.91
C GLY A 90 -9.36 -6.91 17.48
N THR A 91 -9.83 -8.14 17.26
CA THR A 91 -10.21 -8.61 15.93
C THR A 91 -11.31 -7.69 15.39
N THR A 92 -10.95 -6.75 14.54
CA THR A 92 -11.92 -5.97 13.77
C THR A 92 -12.63 -6.89 12.79
N THR A 93 -13.95 -6.96 12.92
CA THR A 93 -14.86 -7.70 12.05
C THR A 93 -15.08 -6.91 10.77
N GLY A 94 -14.23 -7.16 9.79
CA GLY A 94 -14.30 -6.74 8.39
C GLY A 94 -13.26 -7.58 7.64
N SER A 95 -13.55 -7.96 6.39
CA SER A 95 -12.77 -8.93 5.61
C SER A 95 -11.28 -8.55 5.49
N SER A 96 -10.43 -9.11 6.37
CA SER A 96 -8.95 -9.21 6.33
C SER A 96 -8.14 -7.88 6.28
N LYS A 97 -7.81 -7.20 7.40
CA LYS A 97 -6.81 -7.42 8.49
C LYS A 97 -5.34 -7.13 8.12
N PRO A 98 -4.65 -6.23 8.86
CA PRO A 98 -3.19 -6.28 9.00
C PRO A 98 -2.69 -7.34 10.02
N GLY A 99 -3.58 -7.97 10.81
CA GLY A 99 -3.18 -8.64 12.06
C GLY A 99 -2.11 -9.76 11.99
N ALA A 100 -2.04 -10.59 10.94
CA ALA A 100 -0.99 -11.60 10.81
C ALA A 100 0.25 -11.09 10.05
N LEU A 101 0.05 -10.07 9.23
CA LEU A 101 1.04 -9.48 8.32
C LEU A 101 1.65 -8.19 8.90
N GLU A 102 1.31 -7.81 10.14
CA GLU A 102 1.92 -6.68 10.85
C GLU A 102 3.40 -6.91 11.19
N THR A 103 3.82 -8.18 11.22
CA THR A 103 5.18 -8.59 11.57
C THR A 103 5.96 -9.01 10.33
N LEU A 104 7.29 -8.90 10.42
CA LEU A 104 8.17 -9.36 9.36
C LEU A 104 8.06 -10.87 9.18
N GLU A 105 8.01 -11.61 10.28
CA GLU A 105 7.90 -13.07 10.29
C GLU A 105 6.60 -13.54 9.63
N GLY A 106 5.49 -12.84 9.90
CA GLY A 106 4.20 -13.13 9.27
C GLY A 106 4.24 -12.96 7.75
N TRP A 107 4.87 -11.89 7.26
CA TRP A 107 5.05 -11.68 5.82
C TRP A 107 6.00 -12.67 5.17
N GLN A 108 7.10 -13.01 5.84
CA GLN A 108 8.04 -14.03 5.35
C GLN A 108 7.32 -15.38 5.20
N HIS A 109 6.55 -15.78 6.20
CA HIS A 109 5.78 -17.02 6.14
C HIS A 109 4.72 -17.00 5.02
N TYR A 110 4.00 -15.89 4.86
CA TYR A 110 3.05 -15.73 3.75
C TYR A 110 3.74 -15.80 2.39
N ALA A 111 4.85 -15.08 2.21
CA ALA A 111 5.61 -15.08 0.97
C ALA A 111 6.14 -16.49 0.63
N GLU A 112 6.65 -17.23 1.62
CA GLU A 112 7.07 -18.63 1.45
C GLU A 112 5.92 -19.53 0.97
N ASN A 113 4.73 -19.41 1.58
CA ASN A 113 3.56 -20.19 1.20
C ASN A 113 3.07 -19.89 -0.22
N GLU A 114 3.20 -18.64 -0.66
CA GLU A 114 2.83 -18.18 -2.00
C GLU A 114 3.96 -18.34 -3.03
N GLY A 115 5.12 -18.89 -2.62
CA GLY A 115 6.28 -19.04 -3.50
C GLY A 115 6.90 -17.71 -3.96
N MET A 116 6.68 -16.64 -3.20
CA MET A 116 7.22 -15.31 -3.47
C MET A 116 8.60 -15.15 -2.85
N GLN A 117 9.54 -14.58 -3.63
CA GLN A 117 10.84 -14.19 -3.11
C GLN A 117 10.81 -12.72 -2.71
N LEU A 118 11.05 -12.44 -1.42
CA LEU A 118 11.19 -11.08 -0.90
C LEU A 118 12.65 -10.60 -1.03
N GLU A 119 12.85 -9.39 -1.56
CA GLU A 119 14.15 -8.74 -1.60
C GLU A 119 14.22 -7.65 -0.52
N GLY A 120 15.10 -7.80 0.46
CA GLY A 120 15.26 -6.87 1.58
C GLY A 120 16.28 -5.77 1.31
N PHE A 121 15.95 -4.55 1.75
CA PHE A 121 16.79 -3.35 1.67
C PHE A 121 16.81 -2.63 3.02
N ASP A 122 18.01 -2.26 3.49
CA ASP A 122 18.21 -1.45 4.68
C ASP A 122 18.30 0.03 4.30
N ILE A 123 17.37 0.86 4.78
CA ILE A 123 17.27 2.28 4.43
C ILE A 123 17.22 3.14 5.69
N GLY A 124 18.37 3.25 6.38
CA GLY A 124 18.48 4.03 7.62
C GLY A 124 17.75 3.36 8.78
N ASP A 125 16.65 3.95 9.25
CA ASP A 125 15.78 3.43 10.32
C ASP A 125 14.63 2.55 9.80
N GLU A 126 14.59 2.34 8.49
CA GLU A 126 13.56 1.58 7.78
C GLU A 126 14.12 0.31 7.15
N GLN A 127 13.37 -0.78 7.28
CA GLN A 127 13.58 -2.01 6.53
C GLN A 127 12.51 -2.09 5.43
N VAL A 128 12.93 -2.16 4.18
CA VAL A 128 12.03 -2.24 3.02
C VAL A 128 12.15 -3.61 2.36
N TYR A 129 11.02 -4.26 2.05
CA TYR A 129 10.99 -5.49 1.26
C TYR A 129 10.27 -5.26 -0.06
N LEU A 130 10.87 -5.69 -1.17
CA LEU A 130 10.28 -5.66 -2.50
C LEU A 130 9.68 -7.03 -2.83
N LEU A 131 8.42 -7.02 -3.28
CA LEU A 131 7.72 -8.19 -3.79
C LEU A 131 7.82 -8.31 -5.32
N PRO A 132 7.58 -9.50 -5.90
CA PRO A 132 7.54 -9.71 -7.35
C PRO A 132 6.49 -8.85 -8.08
N SER A 133 5.43 -8.44 -7.39
CA SER A 133 4.38 -7.53 -7.89
C SER A 133 4.82 -6.06 -7.98
N ALA A 134 6.09 -5.77 -7.66
CA ALA A 134 6.66 -4.44 -7.47
C ALA A 134 6.16 -3.68 -6.22
N VAL A 135 5.36 -4.32 -5.37
CA VAL A 135 4.93 -3.75 -4.08
C VAL A 135 6.11 -3.67 -3.11
N THR A 136 6.14 -2.63 -2.30
CA THR A 136 7.10 -2.47 -1.21
C THR A 136 6.42 -2.55 0.15
N LEU A 137 6.98 -3.34 1.05
CA LEU A 137 6.62 -3.40 2.47
C LEU A 137 7.61 -2.55 3.25
N HIS A 138 7.10 -1.66 4.09
CA HIS A 138 7.90 -0.69 4.82
C HIS A 138 7.75 -0.93 6.32
N TYR A 139 8.87 -1.24 6.98
CA TYR A 139 8.92 -1.49 8.41
C TYR A 139 9.77 -0.46 9.12
N LEU A 140 9.25 0.04 10.24
CA LEU A 140 10.00 0.88 11.16
C LEU A 140 10.26 0.14 12.46
N LYS A 141 11.42 0.42 13.07
CA LYS A 141 11.78 -0.15 14.36
C LYS A 141 11.09 0.62 15.49
N GLN A 142 10.13 -0.02 16.16
CA GLN A 142 9.41 0.51 17.31
C GLN A 142 9.60 -0.43 18.51
N GLU A 143 10.10 0.09 19.63
CA GLU A 143 10.31 -0.68 20.87
C GLU A 143 11.10 -1.99 20.67
N ASN A 144 12.14 -1.96 19.84
CA ASN A 144 12.96 -3.12 19.42
C ASN A 144 12.25 -4.17 18.55
N LYS A 145 11.09 -3.87 18.00
CA LYS A 145 10.37 -4.73 17.04
C LYS A 145 10.20 -4.01 15.71
N TRP A 146 10.34 -4.73 14.61
CA TRP A 146 9.97 -4.22 13.30
C TRP A 146 8.46 -4.27 13.15
N ARG A 147 7.86 -3.12 12.83
CA ARG A 147 6.42 -2.97 12.63
C ARG A 147 6.15 -2.51 11.22
N LEU A 148 5.25 -3.20 10.53
CA LEU A 148 4.78 -2.74 9.23
C LEU A 148 4.04 -1.42 9.42
N VAL A 149 4.48 -0.38 8.72
CA VAL A 149 3.85 0.95 8.77
C VAL A 149 3.26 1.36 7.43
N LYS A 150 3.74 0.76 6.32
CA LYS A 150 3.25 1.08 4.99
C LYS A 150 3.40 -0.10 4.03
N VAL A 151 2.43 -0.24 3.14
CA VAL A 151 2.51 -1.10 1.95
C VAL A 151 2.23 -0.23 0.74
N ALA A 152 3.16 -0.15 -0.21
CA ALA A 152 3.03 0.74 -1.36
C ALA A 152 3.05 -0.04 -2.67
N GLY A 153 2.01 0.16 -3.47
CA GLY A 153 1.90 -0.34 -4.83
C GLY A 153 2.75 0.50 -5.78
N ALA A 154 3.49 -0.17 -6.65
CA ALA A 154 4.30 0.51 -7.65
C ALA A 154 3.67 0.45 -9.03
N TYR A 155 3.67 1.60 -9.71
CA TYR A 155 3.35 1.71 -11.13
C TYR A 155 4.52 1.38 -12.05
N ARG A 156 5.71 1.22 -11.46
CA ARG A 156 6.95 0.90 -12.16
C ARG A 156 7.15 -0.60 -12.20
N SER A 157 7.97 -1.05 -13.14
CA SER A 157 8.44 -2.44 -13.15
C SER A 157 9.22 -2.76 -11.88
N VAL A 158 9.21 -4.03 -11.47
CA VAL A 158 9.95 -4.50 -10.30
C VAL A 158 11.45 -4.18 -10.42
N GLU A 159 12.02 -4.23 -11.62
CA GLU A 159 13.40 -3.84 -11.89
C GLU A 159 13.67 -2.37 -11.58
N GLN A 160 12.79 -1.47 -12.02
CA GLN A 160 12.94 -0.04 -11.76
C GLN A 160 12.78 0.29 -10.27
N VAL A 161 11.92 -0.43 -9.55
CA VAL A 161 11.78 -0.27 -8.09
C VAL A 161 13.04 -0.78 -7.39
N ARG A 162 13.52 -1.98 -7.76
CA ARG A 162 14.77 -2.57 -7.24
C ARG A 162 15.96 -1.63 -7.41
N ASP A 163 16.18 -1.12 -8.63
CA ASP A 163 17.28 -0.19 -8.92
C ASP A 163 17.18 1.07 -8.07
N ARG A 164 15.96 1.59 -7.84
CA ARG A 164 15.76 2.76 -7.02
C ARG A 164 16.06 2.48 -5.54
N LEU A 165 15.57 1.37 -5.00
CA LEU A 165 15.83 0.97 -3.61
C LEU A 165 17.32 0.73 -3.37
N GLN A 166 17.99 0.02 -4.27
CA GLN A 166 19.43 -0.23 -4.18
C GLN A 166 20.24 1.07 -4.17
N ASN A 167 19.88 2.03 -5.02
CA ASN A 167 20.54 3.34 -5.05
C ASN A 167 20.37 4.12 -3.75
N ILE A 168 19.18 4.05 -3.13
CA ILE A 168 18.92 4.71 -1.84
C ILE A 168 19.70 4.03 -0.71
N ALA A 169 19.66 2.70 -0.66
CA ALA A 169 20.39 1.92 0.35
C ALA A 169 21.90 2.19 0.28
N ASN A 170 22.47 2.21 -0.93
CA ASN A 170 23.89 2.50 -1.14
C ASN A 170 24.29 3.93 -0.76
N ALA A 171 23.40 4.91 -0.90
CA ALA A 171 23.68 6.29 -0.56
C ALA A 171 23.64 6.56 0.97
N ARG A 172 23.15 5.60 1.77
CA ARG A 172 23.05 5.70 3.23
C ARG A 172 24.11 4.87 3.99
N MET A 173 24.95 4.12 3.27
CA MET A 173 26.16 3.48 3.81
C MET A 173 27.34 4.45 3.78
#